data_AF-A0A7S1F9D6-F1
#
_entry.id   AF-A0A7S1F9D6-F1
#
_cell.length_a   1.000
_cell.length_b   1.000
_cell.length_c   1.000
_cell.angle_alpha   90.00
_cell.angle_beta   90.00
_cell.angle_gamma   90.00
#
_symmetry.space_group_name_H-M   'P 1'
#
loop_
_entity.id
_entity.type
_entity.pdbx_description
1 polymer ?
#
loop_
_entity_poly.entity_id
_entity_poly.type
_entity_poly.pdbx_seq_one_letter_code
_entity_poly.pdbx_strand_id
1 'polypeptide(L)'
;MSMSLAPHPVGVKFWTKIWHENKDLPYAKVHANFQDWYSLKFHRGLGRYFYAHRVGRLGTVAPLVIFCLGFKGSVMLYGTLRDLGSAEIAAAAYGQGGYKTNPVPK
;
A
#
# COMPACT_ATOMS: atom_id res chain seq x y z
N MET A 1 14.63 -3.27 27.93
CA MET A 1 13.97 -2.26 27.07
C MET A 1 12.71 -2.90 26.51
N SER A 2 11.53 -2.45 26.94
CA SER A 2 10.26 -2.90 26.36
C SER A 2 10.11 -2.23 25.00
N MET A 3 10.28 -2.99 23.92
CA MET A 3 9.93 -2.55 22.57
C MET A 3 8.40 -2.50 22.50
N SER A 4 7.80 -1.41 22.97
CA SER A 4 6.42 -1.09 22.69
C SER A 4 6.34 -0.79 21.19
N LEU A 5 6.12 -1.83 20.39
CA LEU A 5 5.72 -1.66 18.99
C LEU A 5 4.50 -0.75 19.01
N ALA A 6 4.58 0.38 18.29
CA ALA A 6 3.43 1.26 18.14
C ALA A 6 2.21 0.42 17.76
N PRO A 7 1.06 0.59 18.42
CA PRO A 7 -0.10 -0.24 18.17
C PRO A 7 -0.41 -0.19 16.68
N HIS A 8 -0.32 -1.35 16.03
CA HIS A 8 -0.64 -1.46 14.61
C HIS A 8 -2.03 -0.84 14.41
N PRO A 9 -2.28 -0.03 13.36
CA PRO A 9 -3.51 0.77 13.22
C PRO A 9 -4.81 -0.05 13.22
N VAL A 10 -4.71 -1.37 13.05
CA VAL A 10 -5.82 -2.34 13.03
C VAL A 10 -5.91 -3.18 14.32
N GLY A 11 -4.96 -3.01 15.26
CA GLY A 11 -4.88 -3.72 16.54
C GLY A 11 -4.40 -5.18 16.43
N VAL A 12 -3.85 -5.72 17.53
CA VAL A 12 -3.40 -7.13 17.59
C VAL A 12 -4.54 -8.11 17.33
N LYS A 13 -5.76 -7.77 17.79
CA LYS A 13 -6.96 -8.60 17.62
C LYS A 13 -7.32 -8.87 16.16
N PHE A 14 -7.02 -7.93 15.26
CA PHE A 14 -7.27 -8.13 13.83
C PHE A 14 -6.37 -9.23 13.27
N TRP A 15 -5.08 -9.18 13.60
CA TRP A 15 -4.10 -10.17 13.13
C TRP A 15 -4.33 -11.54 13.73
N THR A 16 -4.61 -11.62 15.04
CA THR A 16 -4.90 -12.90 15.69
C THR A 16 -6.17 -13.53 15.13
N LYS A 17 -7.20 -12.74 14.84
CA LYS A 17 -8.42 -13.22 14.19
C LYS A 17 -8.12 -13.81 12.81
N ILE A 18 -7.42 -13.08 11.93
CA ILE A 18 -7.05 -13.57 10.59
C ILE A 18 -6.26 -14.88 10.70
N TRP A 19 -5.29 -14.94 11.62
CA TRP A 19 -4.51 -16.14 11.86
C TRP A 19 -5.39 -17.32 12.29
N HIS A 20 -6.22 -17.16 13.32
CA HIS A 20 -7.11 -18.22 13.81
C HIS A 20 -8.07 -18.74 12.74
N GLU A 21 -8.57 -17.87 11.87
CA GLU A 21 -9.50 -18.24 10.80
C GLU A 21 -8.84 -18.95 9.61
N ASN A 22 -7.53 -18.81 9.43
CA ASN A 22 -6.83 -19.28 8.22
C ASN A 22 -5.70 -20.30 8.47
N LYS A 23 -5.21 -20.46 9.71
CA LYS A 23 -4.01 -21.27 10.04
C LYS A 23 -4.09 -22.74 9.61
N ASP A 24 -5.29 -23.32 9.61
CA ASP A 24 -5.52 -24.74 9.29
C ASP A 24 -6.02 -24.94 7.84
N LEU A 25 -6.07 -23.88 7.04
CA LEU A 25 -6.56 -23.93 5.68
C LEU A 25 -5.41 -24.13 4.68
N PRO A 26 -5.63 -24.90 3.59
CA PRO A 26 -4.67 -24.95 2.50
C PRO A 26 -4.57 -23.58 1.81
N TYR A 27 -3.38 -23.25 1.30
CA TYR A 27 -3.10 -21.96 0.65
C TYR A 27 -4.15 -21.56 -0.40
N ALA A 28 -4.59 -22.50 -1.23
CA ALA A 28 -5.60 -22.24 -2.25
C ALA A 28 -6.91 -21.67 -1.67
N LYS A 29 -7.31 -22.16 -0.49
CA LYS A 29 -8.52 -21.70 0.21
C LYS A 29 -8.31 -20.35 0.88
N VAL A 30 -7.12 -20.10 1.45
CA VAL A 30 -6.75 -18.77 1.97
C VAL A 30 -6.75 -17.72 0.85
N HIS A 31 -6.16 -18.06 -0.30
CA HIS A 31 -6.13 -17.19 -1.47
C HIS A 31 -7.54 -16.89 -1.98
N ALA A 32 -8.39 -17.91 -2.13
CA ALA A 32 -9.78 -17.75 -2.56
C ALA A 32 -10.56 -16.84 -1.59
N ASN A 33 -10.47 -17.08 -0.28
CA ASN A 33 -11.13 -16.25 0.74
C ASN A 33 -10.73 -14.78 0.63
N PHE A 34 -9.44 -14.51 0.39
CA PHE A 34 -8.95 -13.14 0.20
C PHE A 34 -9.49 -12.50 -1.08
N GLN A 35 -9.46 -13.22 -2.20
CA GLN A 35 -9.98 -12.73 -3.49
C GLN A 35 -11.48 -12.45 -3.42
N ASP A 36 -12.25 -13.33 -2.78
CA ASP A 36 -13.68 -13.15 -2.59
C ASP A 36 -13.98 -11.94 -1.71
N TRP A 37 -13.28 -11.82 -0.59
CA TRP A 37 -13.42 -10.65 0.30
C TRP A 37 -13.05 -9.35 -0.43
N TYR A 38 -11.92 -9.32 -1.12
CA TYR A 38 -11.45 -8.15 -1.87
C TYR A 38 -12.45 -7.78 -2.96
N SER A 39 -12.85 -8.75 -3.78
CA SER A 39 -13.80 -8.57 -4.87
C SER A 39 -15.14 -8.07 -4.36
N LEU A 40 -15.68 -8.66 -3.30
CA LEU A 40 -16.95 -8.24 -2.68
C LEU A 40 -16.85 -6.84 -2.07
N LYS A 41 -15.78 -6.53 -1.33
CA LYS A 41 -15.59 -5.20 -0.73
C LYS A 41 -15.40 -4.12 -1.79
N PHE A 42 -14.59 -4.39 -2.81
CA PHE A 42 -14.33 -3.47 -3.91
C PHE A 42 -15.59 -3.27 -4.77
N HIS A 43 -16.22 -4.35 -5.24
CA HIS A 43 -17.42 -4.23 -6.08
C HIS A 43 -18.62 -3.67 -5.32
N ARG A 44 -18.86 -4.05 -4.06
CA ARG A 44 -20.01 -3.52 -3.30
C ARG A 44 -19.78 -2.10 -2.81
N GLY A 45 -18.57 -1.76 -2.38
CA GLY A 45 -18.24 -0.43 -1.85
C GLY A 45 -18.02 0.61 -2.95
N LEU A 46 -17.24 0.25 -3.97
CA LEU A 46 -16.82 1.17 -5.01
C LEU A 46 -17.55 0.96 -6.33
N GLY A 47 -18.12 -0.22 -6.59
CA GLY A 47 -18.84 -0.53 -7.84
C GLY A 47 -19.92 0.49 -8.19
N ARG A 48 -20.66 1.04 -7.21
CA ARG A 48 -21.66 2.08 -7.46
C ARG A 48 -21.11 3.33 -8.15
N TYR A 49 -19.82 3.62 -7.97
CA TYR A 49 -19.14 4.74 -8.61
C TYR A 49 -18.60 4.40 -9.98
N PHE A 50 -18.34 3.12 -10.30
CA PHE A 50 -17.82 2.69 -11.61
C PHE A 50 -18.90 2.56 -12.69
N TYR A 51 -20.18 2.65 -12.32
CA TYR A 51 -21.28 2.54 -13.26
C TYR A 51 -21.80 3.92 -13.68
N ALA A 52 -21.42 4.35 -14.88
CA ALA A 52 -21.84 5.62 -15.48
C ALA A 52 -23.37 5.82 -15.47
N HIS A 53 -24.16 4.74 -15.57
CA HIS A 53 -25.63 4.79 -15.54
C HIS A 53 -26.24 5.25 -14.20
N ARG A 54 -25.48 5.28 -13.10
CA ARG A 54 -26.00 5.67 -11.77
C ARG A 54 -25.62 7.07 -11.32
N VAL A 55 -24.57 7.66 -11.89
CA VAL A 55 -23.97 8.93 -11.42
C VAL A 55 -23.50 9.84 -12.57
N GLY A 56 -23.80 9.51 -13.82
CA GLY A 56 -23.45 10.32 -14.99
C GLY A 56 -21.93 10.49 -15.15
N ARG A 57 -21.48 11.68 -15.61
CA ARG A 57 -20.04 11.99 -15.79
C ARG A 57 -19.20 11.83 -14.52
N LEU A 58 -19.81 12.01 -13.35
CA LEU A 58 -19.12 11.80 -12.06
C LEU A 58 -18.79 10.32 -11.81
N GLY A 59 -19.55 9.38 -12.39
CA GLY A 59 -19.24 7.95 -12.32
C GLY A 59 -17.98 7.57 -13.08
N THR A 60 -17.62 8.31 -14.14
CA THR A 60 -16.38 8.02 -14.87
C THR A 60 -15.17 8.67 -14.18
N VAL A 61 -15.35 9.87 -13.62
CA VAL A 61 -14.25 10.68 -13.08
C VAL A 61 -13.94 10.36 -11.63
N ALA A 62 -14.95 10.12 -10.78
CA ALA A 62 -14.73 9.91 -9.35
C ALA A 62 -13.82 8.70 -9.05
N PRO A 63 -13.98 7.52 -9.69
CA PRO A 63 -13.07 6.41 -9.43
C PRO A 63 -11.63 6.71 -9.86
N LEU A 64 -11.46 7.47 -10.94
CA LEU A 64 -10.16 7.90 -11.45
C LEU A 64 -9.46 8.85 -10.46
N VAL A 65 -10.21 9.82 -9.92
CA VAL A 65 -9.71 10.73 -8.87
C VAL A 65 -9.38 9.98 -7.59
N ILE A 66 -10.24 9.07 -7.13
CA ILE A 66 -9.97 8.25 -5.93
C ILE A 66 -8.73 7.37 -6.13
N PHE A 67 -8.57 6.78 -7.32
CA PHE A 67 -7.37 6.03 -7.66
C PHE A 67 -6.12 6.91 -7.63
N CYS A 68 -6.15 8.10 -8.25
CA CYS A 68 -5.04 9.04 -8.24
C CYS A 68 -4.68 9.52 -6.82
N LEU A 69 -5.69 9.78 -5.97
CA LEU A 69 -5.47 10.16 -4.58
C LEU A 69 -4.87 9.01 -3.77
N GLY A 70 -5.38 7.79 -3.93
CA GLY A 70 -4.83 6.60 -3.28
C GLY A 70 -3.39 6.33 -3.71
N PHE A 71 -3.12 6.41 -5.02
CA PHE A 71 -1.78 6.28 -5.59
C PHE A 71 -0.84 7.35 -5.04
N LYS A 72 -1.23 8.63 -5.10
CA LYS A 72 -0.44 9.74 -4.55
C LYS A 72 -0.13 9.53 -3.06
N GLY A 73 -1.13 9.12 -2.27
CA GLY A 73 -0.96 8.80 -0.86
C GLY A 73 0.08 7.69 -0.64
N SER A 74 0.00 6.61 -1.41
CA SER A 74 0.96 5.50 -1.32
C SER A 74 2.40 5.91 -1.69
N VAL A 75 2.56 6.70 -2.75
CA VAL A 75 3.87 7.21 -3.18
C VAL A 75 4.45 8.16 -2.14
N MET A 76 3.65 9.02 -1.52
CA MET A 76 4.14 9.92 -0.47
C MET A 76 4.50 9.18 0.82
N LEU A 77 3.63 8.27 1.29
CA LEU A 77 3.85 7.58 2.56
C LEU A 77 4.97 6.55 2.48
N TYR A 78 5.09 5.82 1.37
CA TYR A 78 6.13 4.80 1.23
C TYR A 78 7.29 5.28 0.37
N GLY A 79 7.01 5.75 -0.85
CA GLY A 79 8.03 6.13 -1.82
C GLY A 79 8.93 7.27 -1.32
N THR A 80 8.33 8.37 -0.87
CA THR A 80 9.11 9.52 -0.37
C THR A 80 9.90 9.18 0.89
N LEU A 81 9.32 8.44 1.84
CA LEU A 81 10.06 8.03 3.05
C LEU A 81 11.24 7.12 2.71
N ARG A 82 11.04 6.16 1.80
CA ARG A 82 12.11 5.29 1.31
C ARG A 82 13.22 6.09 0.61
N ASP A 83 12.85 7.01 -0.26
CA ASP A 83 13.80 7.81 -1.04
C ASP A 83 14.58 8.77 -0.13
N LEU A 84 13.95 9.31 0.91
CA LEU A 84 14.59 10.17 1.91
C LEU A 84 15.61 9.39 2.74
N GLY A 85 15.24 8.21 3.26
CA GLY A 85 16.18 7.33 3.96
C GLY A 85 17.34 6.87 3.07
N SER A 86 17.06 6.59 1.79
CA SER A 86 18.10 6.25 0.82
C SER A 86 19.06 7.43 0.56
N ALA A 87 18.54 8.66 0.50
CA ALA A 87 19.35 9.86 0.34
C ALA A 87 20.26 10.11 1.56
N GLU A 88 19.75 9.93 2.78
CA GLU A 88 20.54 10.04 4.01
C GLU A 88 21.69 9.03 4.05
N ILE A 89 21.39 7.76 3.76
CA ILE A 89 22.41 6.69 3.72
C ILE A 89 23.45 6.97 2.64
N ALA A 90 23.01 7.36 1.44
CA ALA A 90 23.93 7.64 0.33
C ALA A 90 24.81 8.88 0.61
N ALA A 91 24.25 9.92 1.24
CA ALA A 91 25.01 11.11 1.63
C ALA A 91 26.05 10.79 2.71
N ALA A 92 25.71 9.94 3.68
CA ALA A 92 26.64 9.50 4.71
C ALA A 92 27.79 8.64 4.13
N ALA A 93 27.51 7.80 3.13
CA ALA A 93 28.51 6.90 2.55
C ALA A 93 29.41 7.57 1.49
N TYR A 94 28.85 8.43 0.64
CA TYR A 94 29.53 8.94 -0.56
C TYR A 94 29.54 10.47 -0.67
N GLY A 95 29.00 11.19 0.32
CA GLY A 95 28.71 12.62 0.21
C GLY A 95 27.44 12.88 -0.60
N GLN A 96 26.86 14.08 -0.47
CA GLN A 96 25.59 14.40 -1.12
C GLN A 96 25.72 14.32 -2.65
N GLY A 97 24.93 13.42 -3.26
CA GLY A 97 25.00 13.14 -4.70
C GLY A 97 26.20 12.30 -5.14
N GLY A 98 27.01 11.78 -4.22
CA GLY A 98 28.21 11.00 -4.52
C GLY A 98 27.97 9.75 -5.36
N TYR A 99 26.81 9.11 -5.18
CA TYR A 99 26.36 7.97 -5.99
C TYR A 99 26.08 8.31 -7.48
N LYS A 100 26.11 9.60 -7.85
CA LYS A 100 25.98 10.07 -9.24
C LYS A 100 27.29 10.60 -9.82
N THR A 101 28.41 10.44 -9.13
CA THR A 101 29.70 10.90 -9.63
C THR A 101 30.15 10.10 -10.85
N ASN A 102 30.87 10.75 -11.74
CA ASN A 102 31.45 10.09 -12.90
C ASN A 102 32.48 9.03 -12.45
N PRO A 103 32.66 7.95 -13.22
CA PRO A 103 33.71 6.98 -12.93
C PRO A 103 35.09 7.65 -12.96
N VAL A 104 36.03 7.09 -12.19
CA VAL A 104 37.41 7.58 -12.12
C VAL A 104 38.04 7.52 -13.53
N PRO A 105 38.59 8.63 -14.05
CA PRO A 105 39.26 8.65 -15.35
C PRO A 105 40.40 7.61 -15.41
N LYS A 106 40.56 6.98 -16.56
CA LYS A 106 41.68 6.06 -16.85
C LYS A 106 42.82 6.81 -17.51
#